data_AF-A0A550BVR9-F1
#
_entry.id   AF-A0A550BVR9-F1
#
_cell.length_a   1.000
_cell.length_b   1.000
_cell.length_c   1.000
_cell.angle_alpha   90.00
_cell.angle_beta   90.00
_cell.angle_gamma   90.00
#
_symmetry.space_group_name_H-M   'P 1'
#
loop_
_entity.id
_entity.type
_entity.pdbx_description
1 polymer ?
#
loop_
_entity_poly.entity_id
_entity_poly.type
_entity_poly.pdbx_seq_one_letter_code
_entity_poly.pdbx_strand_id
1 'polypeptide(L)'
;MSERKVLNKYFPPDFDPDLIPRRKGTKNSQQVVRLMAPFSMRCNTCGEYIYKGKKFNARKETVQGEDYYGIKIFRFYIKCTLCSAEITFKTDPKNTDYAAEHGASRNFEPWREEKEVEEEDRLARLEEEENNPMKALENRTVDSKREMDILDALQDIRARNARNERVGHSVDLLAKIEMQEVEDEEDAERQRLEDEDEKIVQEVFAKVRAGAGPSSSSAGEPSEPRVVTVKRKAADDVEPSIQSLLPDSARTLIKTSTAGMAAKKKTGKLAGIKVIKENITAALKQSFESNLAGTRASKKDQEAARKALDEYLEGIFVAMKKNVRVNGQEMDSVNEDELDTEPFDEALDRKIWSLNATNLDWHKQLAHQSKSQPQEIQGMLSTVLEERQQFDAMSVSDDGEEEVIPDIEDATARFEQIEDVFGETQALNREIVQSLSTQKERVQRDIEVEADMKHLRS
;
A
#
# COMPACT_ATOMS: atom_id res chain seq x y z
N MET A 1 13.51 6.76 53.42
CA MET A 1 13.40 5.75 52.34
C MET A 1 14.79 5.25 52.07
N SER A 2 15.08 3.96 52.21
CA SER A 2 16.35 3.41 51.74
C SER A 2 16.47 3.60 50.22
N GLU A 3 17.69 3.67 49.71
CA GLU A 3 17.97 3.83 48.28
C GLU A 3 17.46 2.64 47.45
N ARG A 4 17.08 2.86 46.18
CA ARG A 4 16.67 1.76 45.27
C ARG A 4 17.82 0.78 45.00
N LYS A 5 19.04 1.31 44.87
CA LYS A 5 20.27 0.55 44.61
C LYS A 5 21.18 0.64 45.81
N VAL A 6 20.86 -0.11 46.85
CA VAL A 6 21.69 -0.17 48.06
C VAL A 6 22.98 -0.92 47.76
N LEU A 7 24.13 -0.26 47.96
CA LEU A 7 25.47 -0.86 47.80
C LEU A 7 25.69 -1.97 48.82
N ASN A 8 25.46 -1.67 50.11
CA ASN A 8 25.70 -2.60 51.21
C ASN A 8 24.42 -2.85 52.00
N LYS A 9 24.08 -4.13 52.17
CA LYS A 9 23.04 -4.55 53.12
C LYS A 9 23.74 -4.98 54.40
N TYR A 10 23.23 -4.56 55.55
CA TYR A 10 23.74 -5.01 56.83
C TYR A 10 23.44 -6.51 56.98
N PHE A 11 24.49 -7.31 57.17
CA PHE A 11 24.41 -8.69 57.58
C PHE A 11 24.75 -8.75 59.08
N PRO A 12 23.98 -9.45 59.91
CA PRO A 12 24.32 -9.62 61.32
C PRO A 12 25.66 -10.38 61.45
N PRO A 13 26.43 -10.17 62.53
CA PRO A 13 27.75 -10.77 62.71
C PRO A 13 27.72 -12.31 62.76
N ASP A 14 26.59 -12.89 63.15
CA ASP A 14 26.38 -14.34 63.24
C ASP A 14 25.79 -14.95 61.94
N PHE A 15 25.81 -14.22 60.82
CA PHE A 15 25.22 -14.65 59.55
C PHE A 15 26.11 -15.65 58.81
N ASP A 16 25.71 -16.93 58.82
CA ASP A 16 26.33 -17.98 58.01
C ASP A 16 25.47 -18.32 56.77
N PRO A 17 26.00 -18.20 55.54
CA PRO A 17 25.24 -18.45 54.32
C PRO A 17 24.83 -19.93 54.13
N ASP A 18 25.55 -20.86 54.76
CA ASP A 18 25.34 -22.31 54.61
C ASP A 18 24.16 -22.82 55.45
N LEU A 19 23.80 -22.11 56.52
CA LEU A 19 22.72 -22.51 57.43
C LEU A 19 21.32 -22.15 56.90
N ILE A 20 21.23 -21.40 55.80
CA ILE A 20 19.95 -20.89 55.27
C ILE A 20 19.32 -21.91 54.32
N PRO A 21 18.12 -22.45 54.64
CA PRO A 21 17.43 -23.35 53.73
C PRO A 21 16.92 -22.59 52.49
N ARG A 22 17.26 -23.09 51.30
CA ARG A 22 16.66 -22.59 50.06
C ARG A 22 15.18 -22.98 50.00
N ARG A 23 14.29 -21.99 49.97
CA ARG A 23 12.85 -22.21 49.82
C ARG A 23 12.57 -22.89 48.48
N LYS A 24 12.25 -24.18 48.51
CA LYS A 24 11.78 -24.93 47.34
C LYS A 24 10.32 -24.58 47.11
N GLY A 25 10.05 -23.75 46.11
CA GLY A 25 8.68 -23.51 45.65
C GLY A 25 8.06 -24.78 45.06
N THR A 26 6.74 -24.82 44.93
CA THR A 26 6.06 -25.88 44.18
C THR A 26 6.51 -25.85 42.72
N LYS A 27 6.65 -27.03 42.09
CA LYS A 27 7.22 -27.18 40.73
C LYS A 27 6.39 -26.46 39.65
N ASN A 28 5.08 -26.26 39.88
CA ASN A 28 4.18 -25.47 39.02
C ASN A 28 3.59 -24.30 39.80
N SER A 29 4.43 -23.43 40.35
CA SER A 29 3.90 -22.20 40.97
C SER A 29 3.37 -21.26 39.87
N GLN A 30 2.13 -20.80 40.02
CA GLN A 30 1.57 -19.77 39.16
C GLN A 30 2.25 -18.44 39.48
N GLN A 31 2.96 -17.87 38.50
CA GLN A 31 3.68 -16.62 38.65
C GLN A 31 2.80 -15.46 38.19
N VAL A 32 2.67 -14.40 38.99
CA VAL A 32 1.91 -13.22 38.57
C VAL A 32 2.81 -12.35 37.69
N VAL A 33 2.38 -12.14 36.45
CA VAL A 33 3.10 -11.34 35.44
C VAL A 33 2.16 -10.28 34.88
N ARG A 34 2.65 -9.05 34.70
CA ARG A 34 1.91 -8.00 34.01
C ARG A 34 2.22 -8.07 32.51
N LEU A 35 1.20 -8.34 31.70
CA LEU A 35 1.33 -8.51 30.26
C LEU A 35 0.23 -7.76 29.49
N MET A 36 0.41 -7.65 28.18
CA MET A 36 -0.57 -7.08 27.26
C MET A 36 -1.28 -8.21 26.51
N ALA A 37 -2.56 -8.04 26.20
CA ALA A 37 -3.30 -9.01 25.38
C ALA A 37 -2.66 -9.11 23.97
N PRO A 38 -2.26 -10.32 23.52
CA PRO A 38 -1.49 -10.49 22.29
C PRO A 38 -2.32 -10.28 21.01
N PHE A 39 -3.62 -10.60 21.06
CA PHE A 39 -4.57 -10.47 19.96
C PHE A 39 -5.91 -9.92 20.47
N SER A 40 -6.74 -9.42 19.55
CA SER A 40 -8.12 -9.06 19.84
C SER A 40 -8.97 -10.32 20.05
N MET A 41 -9.75 -10.33 21.12
CA MET A 41 -10.59 -11.47 21.47
C MET A 41 -11.92 -11.01 22.04
N ARG A 42 -12.94 -11.85 21.90
CA ARG A 42 -14.28 -11.65 22.47
C ARG A 42 -14.48 -12.63 23.62
N CYS A 43 -14.90 -12.14 24.78
CA CYS A 43 -15.21 -13.00 25.92
C CYS A 43 -16.48 -13.81 25.63
N ASN A 44 -16.43 -15.13 25.82
CA ASN A 44 -17.58 -16.01 25.56
C ASN A 44 -18.71 -15.83 26.58
N THR A 45 -18.40 -15.38 27.80
CA THR A 45 -19.39 -15.26 28.89
C THR A 45 -20.22 -13.98 28.80
N CYS A 46 -19.59 -12.84 28.53
CA CYS A 46 -20.27 -11.54 28.55
C CYS A 46 -20.23 -10.78 27.21
N GLY A 47 -19.58 -11.34 26.19
CA GLY A 47 -19.47 -10.71 24.87
C GLY A 47 -18.55 -9.49 24.80
N GLU A 48 -17.87 -9.13 25.89
CA GLU A 48 -16.94 -7.99 25.95
C GLU A 48 -15.74 -8.21 25.02
N TYR A 49 -15.38 -7.18 24.25
CA TYR A 49 -14.21 -7.20 23.39
C TYR A 49 -12.96 -6.73 24.13
N ILE A 50 -11.94 -7.58 24.14
CA ILE A 50 -10.60 -7.28 24.64
C ILE A 50 -9.72 -7.00 23.44
N TYR A 51 -9.42 -5.73 23.21
CA TYR A 51 -8.51 -5.32 22.14
C TYR A 51 -7.06 -5.69 22.43
N LYS A 52 -6.30 -5.90 21.36
CA LYS A 52 -4.85 -6.10 21.41
C LYS A 52 -4.18 -4.97 22.19
N GLY A 53 -3.27 -5.32 23.08
CA GLY A 53 -2.51 -4.35 23.87
C GLY A 53 -3.13 -3.96 25.21
N LYS A 54 -4.35 -4.40 25.55
CA LYS A 54 -4.93 -4.14 26.88
C LYS A 54 -4.06 -4.80 27.96
N LYS A 55 -3.67 -4.04 29.00
CA LYS A 55 -2.75 -4.48 30.06
C LYS A 55 -3.50 -5.24 31.16
N PHE A 56 -2.99 -6.41 31.52
CA PHE A 56 -3.55 -7.26 32.57
C PHE A 56 -2.47 -7.72 33.56
N ASN A 57 -2.91 -7.95 34.80
CA ASN A 57 -2.16 -8.77 35.75
C ASN A 57 -2.60 -10.22 35.51
N ALA A 58 -1.76 -10.98 34.83
CA ALA A 58 -2.03 -12.36 34.46
C ALA A 58 -1.32 -13.32 35.40
N ARG A 59 -1.85 -14.54 35.53
CA ARG A 59 -1.12 -15.66 36.13
C ARG A 59 -0.47 -16.46 35.02
N LYS A 60 0.82 -16.75 35.13
CA LYS A 60 1.62 -17.52 34.19
C LYS A 60 1.86 -18.90 34.79
N GLU A 61 1.59 -19.93 34.01
CA GLU A 61 1.86 -21.33 34.32
C GLU A 61 2.65 -21.96 33.17
N THR A 62 3.56 -22.88 33.50
CA THR A 62 4.22 -23.73 32.50
C THR A 62 3.33 -24.93 32.25
N VAL A 63 2.94 -25.15 31.00
CA VAL A 63 2.12 -26.30 30.62
C VAL A 63 2.96 -27.57 30.77
N GLN A 64 2.43 -28.60 31.45
CA GLN A 64 3.14 -29.87 31.60
C GLN A 64 2.84 -30.80 30.43
N GLY A 65 3.88 -31.41 29.87
CA GLY A 65 3.75 -32.41 28.80
C GLY A 65 3.69 -31.85 27.38
N GLU A 66 3.67 -30.52 27.22
CA GLU A 66 3.68 -29.84 25.93
C GLU A 66 4.91 -28.92 25.84
N ASP A 67 5.97 -29.43 25.20
CA ASP A 67 7.18 -28.66 24.88
C ASP A 67 7.40 -28.70 23.37
N TYR A 68 7.76 -27.57 22.76
CA TYR A 68 8.05 -27.47 21.34
C TYR A 68 9.56 -27.47 21.11
N TYR A 69 10.13 -28.60 20.65
CA TYR A 69 11.58 -28.77 20.46
C TYR A 69 12.43 -28.32 21.67
N GLY A 70 11.93 -28.54 22.90
CA GLY A 70 12.59 -28.12 24.15
C GLY A 70 12.25 -26.70 24.63
N ILE A 71 11.48 -25.94 23.85
CA ILE A 71 10.91 -24.65 24.26
C ILE A 71 9.64 -24.91 25.06
N LYS A 72 9.61 -24.41 26.29
CA LYS A 72 8.48 -24.55 27.20
C LYS A 72 7.29 -23.72 26.74
N ILE A 73 6.11 -24.33 26.71
CA ILE A 73 4.86 -23.63 26.43
C ILE A 73 4.29 -23.05 27.72
N PHE A 74 3.90 -21.78 27.67
CA PHE A 74 3.29 -21.09 28.81
C PHE A 74 1.81 -20.87 28.58
N ARG A 75 1.02 -21.11 29.62
CA ARG A 75 -0.39 -20.76 29.71
C ARG A 75 -0.55 -19.52 30.57
N PHE A 76 -1.32 -18.57 30.08
CA PHE A 76 -1.64 -17.34 30.79
C PHE A 76 -3.12 -17.31 31.16
N TYR A 77 -3.40 -16.89 32.38
CA TYR A 77 -4.76 -16.66 32.89
C TYR A 77 -4.99 -15.16 33.05
N ILE A 78 -5.95 -14.62 32.32
CA ILE A 78 -6.43 -13.24 32.44
C ILE A 78 -7.87 -13.27 32.95
N LYS A 79 -8.28 -12.25 33.70
CA LYS A 79 -9.68 -12.04 34.06
C LYS A 79 -10.32 -11.00 33.13
N CYS A 80 -11.51 -11.30 32.64
CA CYS A 80 -12.31 -10.32 31.89
C CYS A 80 -12.63 -9.10 32.76
N THR A 81 -12.66 -7.90 32.17
CA THR A 81 -12.94 -6.66 32.90
C THR A 81 -14.40 -6.52 33.35
N LEU A 82 -15.35 -7.17 32.67
CA LEU A 82 -16.77 -7.10 33.02
C LEU A 82 -17.19 -8.26 33.93
N CYS A 83 -17.11 -9.50 33.43
CA CYS A 83 -17.65 -10.67 34.13
C CYS A 83 -16.65 -11.37 35.07
N SER A 84 -15.40 -10.91 35.14
CA SER A 84 -14.32 -11.56 35.90
C SER A 84 -14.06 -13.03 35.56
N ALA A 85 -14.64 -13.54 34.46
CA ALA A 85 -14.38 -14.88 33.96
C ALA A 85 -12.91 -15.03 33.57
N GLU A 86 -12.35 -16.21 33.83
CA GLU A 86 -10.96 -16.51 33.50
C GLU A 86 -10.83 -16.93 32.04
N ILE A 87 -9.98 -16.21 31.31
CA ILE A 87 -9.63 -16.45 29.92
C ILE A 87 -8.22 -17.02 29.90
N THR A 88 -8.03 -18.09 29.13
CA THR A 88 -6.74 -18.79 29.01
C THR A 88 -6.26 -18.80 27.57
N PHE A 89 -4.97 -18.56 27.42
CA PHE A 89 -4.28 -18.69 26.14
C PHE A 89 -2.87 -19.25 26.35
N LYS A 90 -2.40 -19.99 25.36
CA LYS A 90 -1.08 -20.61 25.29
C LYS A 90 -0.17 -19.84 24.34
N THR A 91 1.14 -19.96 24.55
CA THR A 91 2.16 -19.57 23.57
C THR A 91 2.32 -20.67 22.52
N ASP A 92 2.34 -20.31 21.23
CA ASP A 92 2.59 -21.25 20.13
C ASP A 92 3.92 -20.92 19.43
N PRO A 93 5.04 -21.56 19.82
CA PRO A 93 6.34 -21.27 19.23
C PRO A 93 6.44 -21.59 17.73
N LYS A 94 5.60 -22.51 17.22
CA LYS A 94 5.56 -22.89 15.80
C LYS A 94 5.17 -21.71 14.88
N ASN A 95 4.16 -20.94 15.28
CA ASN A 95 3.59 -19.86 14.47
C ASN A 95 3.97 -18.47 15.00
N THR A 96 4.82 -18.39 16.03
CA THR A 96 5.18 -17.15 16.73
C THR A 96 3.97 -16.37 17.26
N ASP A 97 2.87 -17.06 17.57
CA ASP A 97 1.60 -16.47 18.00
C ASP A 97 1.12 -17.13 19.31
N TYR A 98 -0.11 -16.84 19.71
CA TYR A 98 -0.76 -17.38 20.88
C TYR A 98 -2.10 -18.04 20.49
N ALA A 99 -2.41 -19.21 21.04
CA ALA A 99 -3.70 -19.87 20.86
C ALA A 99 -4.63 -19.56 22.04
N ALA A 100 -5.88 -19.19 21.75
CA ALA A 100 -6.92 -19.10 22.76
C ALA A 100 -7.41 -20.52 23.11
N GLU A 101 -7.43 -20.88 24.40
CA GLU A 101 -7.92 -22.19 24.86
C GLU A 101 -9.36 -22.08 25.40
N HIS A 102 -9.54 -21.35 26.50
CA HIS A 102 -10.83 -21.24 27.18
C HIS A 102 -11.22 -19.80 27.48
N GLY A 103 -12.53 -19.52 27.42
CA GLY A 103 -13.14 -18.28 27.91
C GLY A 103 -13.18 -17.12 26.91
N ALA A 104 -12.52 -17.24 25.76
CA ALA A 104 -12.60 -16.26 24.69
C ALA A 104 -12.38 -16.88 23.31
N SER A 105 -13.03 -16.30 22.31
CA SER A 105 -12.76 -16.56 20.89
C SER A 105 -11.87 -15.45 20.33
N ARG A 106 -10.93 -15.78 19.46
CA ARG A 106 -10.18 -14.76 18.69
C ARG A 106 -11.15 -14.03 17.77
N ASN A 107 -10.95 -12.73 17.58
CA ASN A 107 -11.66 -12.02 16.53
C ASN A 107 -11.17 -12.51 15.16
N PHE A 108 -12.10 -12.63 14.22
CA PHE A 108 -11.79 -13.09 12.88
C PHE A 108 -10.97 -12.02 12.13
N GLU A 109 -9.80 -12.42 11.62
CA GLU A 109 -8.91 -11.59 10.81
C GLU A 109 -8.91 -12.15 9.38
N PRO A 110 -9.61 -11.53 8.41
CA PRO A 110 -9.77 -12.08 7.06
C PRO A 110 -8.45 -12.42 6.36
N TRP A 111 -7.41 -11.60 6.57
CA TRP A 111 -6.07 -11.81 5.98
C TRP A 111 -5.33 -13.04 6.51
N ARG A 112 -5.79 -13.67 7.60
CA ARG A 112 -5.17 -14.90 8.13
C ARG A 112 -5.71 -16.12 7.38
N GLU A 113 -7.02 -16.21 7.20
CA GLU A 113 -7.63 -17.26 6.40
C GLU A 113 -7.22 -17.14 4.93
N GLU A 114 -7.16 -15.93 4.37
CA GLU A 114 -6.71 -15.73 2.99
C GLU A 114 -5.31 -16.30 2.75
N LYS A 115 -4.39 -16.16 3.71
CA LYS A 115 -3.06 -16.76 3.63
C LYS A 115 -3.05 -18.27 3.75
N GLU A 116 -3.89 -18.82 4.64
CA GLU A 116 -4.00 -20.28 4.80
C GLU A 116 -4.57 -20.90 3.52
N VAL A 117 -5.62 -20.30 2.96
CA VAL A 117 -6.23 -20.70 1.68
C VAL A 117 -5.26 -20.51 0.51
N GLU A 118 -4.54 -19.39 0.44
CA GLU A 118 -3.58 -19.13 -0.64
C GLU A 118 -2.42 -20.13 -0.59
N GLU A 119 -1.89 -20.46 0.60
CA GLU A 119 -0.84 -21.47 0.73
C GLU A 119 -1.37 -22.89 0.43
N GLU A 120 -2.61 -23.21 0.80
CA GLU A 120 -3.26 -24.47 0.44
C GLU A 120 -3.44 -24.58 -1.09
N ASP A 121 -3.96 -23.54 -1.74
CA ASP A 121 -4.14 -23.49 -3.20
C ASP A 121 -2.79 -23.56 -3.92
N ARG A 122 -1.78 -22.86 -3.40
CA ARG A 122 -0.42 -22.89 -3.95
C ARG A 122 0.21 -24.27 -3.81
N LEU A 123 0.08 -24.91 -2.66
CA LEU A 123 0.60 -26.25 -2.41
C LEU A 123 -0.12 -27.26 -3.32
N ALA A 124 -1.44 -27.17 -3.43
CA ALA A 124 -2.23 -28.00 -4.33
C ALA A 124 -1.78 -27.83 -5.79
N ARG A 125 -1.53 -26.59 -6.25
CA ARG A 125 -1.01 -26.34 -7.60
C ARG A 125 0.37 -26.97 -7.81
N LEU A 126 1.26 -26.88 -6.82
CA LEU A 126 2.59 -27.48 -6.89
C LEU A 126 2.53 -29.01 -6.89
N GLU A 127 1.70 -29.63 -6.05
CA GLU A 127 1.51 -31.09 -6.04
C GLU A 127 0.96 -31.60 -7.37
N GLU A 128 0.05 -30.87 -8.00
CA GLU A 128 -0.48 -31.22 -9.33
C GLU A 128 0.58 -31.08 -10.44
N GLU A 129 1.48 -30.09 -10.33
CA GLU A 129 2.58 -29.84 -11.27
C GLU A 129 3.73 -30.84 -11.11
N GLU A 130 4.06 -31.25 -9.87
CA GLU A 130 5.07 -32.26 -9.57
C GLU A 130 4.64 -33.66 -10.03
N ASN A 131 3.35 -33.98 -9.88
CA ASN A 131 2.79 -35.25 -10.32
C ASN A 131 2.61 -35.33 -11.86
N ASN A 132 2.58 -34.20 -12.58
CA ASN A 132 2.41 -34.19 -14.03
C ASN A 132 3.21 -33.07 -14.73
N PRO A 133 4.36 -33.39 -15.37
CA PRO A 133 5.18 -32.39 -16.06
C PRO A 133 4.50 -31.77 -17.29
N MET A 134 3.51 -32.44 -17.89
CA MET A 134 2.70 -31.86 -18.99
C MET A 134 1.77 -30.77 -18.46
N LYS A 135 1.13 -30.98 -17.31
CA LYS A 135 0.27 -29.97 -16.66
C LYS A 135 1.06 -28.73 -16.25
N ALA A 136 2.29 -28.91 -15.76
CA ALA A 136 3.19 -27.78 -15.47
C ALA A 136 3.62 -27.00 -16.74
N LEU A 137 3.68 -27.67 -17.89
CA LEU A 137 3.94 -27.01 -19.17
C LEU A 137 2.70 -26.27 -19.67
N GLU A 138 1.51 -26.85 -19.54
CA GLU A 138 0.21 -26.25 -19.87
C GLU A 138 -0.06 -24.99 -19.01
N ASN A 139 0.19 -25.04 -17.71
CA ASN A 139 0.04 -23.88 -16.83
C ASN A 139 0.97 -22.74 -17.26
N ARG A 140 2.24 -23.04 -17.58
CA ARG A 140 3.21 -22.04 -18.05
C ARG A 140 2.81 -21.41 -19.37
N THR A 141 2.27 -22.18 -20.32
CA THR A 141 1.82 -21.63 -21.61
C THR A 141 0.54 -20.82 -21.47
N VAL A 142 -0.39 -21.23 -20.60
CA VAL A 142 -1.60 -20.47 -20.26
C VAL A 142 -1.25 -19.16 -19.57
N ASP A 143 -0.33 -19.18 -18.60
CA ASP A 143 0.13 -17.97 -17.90
C ASP A 143 0.84 -17.01 -18.87
N SER A 144 1.72 -17.54 -19.74
CA SER A 144 2.37 -16.73 -20.78
C SER A 144 1.36 -16.11 -21.76
N LYS A 145 0.31 -16.85 -22.11
CA LYS A 145 -0.76 -16.35 -22.98
C LYS A 145 -1.56 -15.25 -22.29
N ARG A 146 -1.94 -15.44 -21.02
CA ARG A 146 -2.62 -14.42 -20.20
C ARG A 146 -1.78 -13.15 -20.08
N GLU A 147 -0.47 -13.27 -19.86
CA GLU A 147 0.45 -12.14 -19.80
C GLU A 147 0.49 -11.38 -21.15
N MET A 148 0.53 -12.09 -22.28
CA MET A 148 0.46 -11.46 -23.61
C MET A 148 -0.87 -10.74 -23.83
N ASP A 149 -1.99 -11.38 -23.51
CA ASP A 149 -3.33 -10.80 -23.66
C ASP A 149 -3.50 -9.54 -22.77
N ILE A 150 -2.94 -9.56 -21.56
CA ILE A 150 -2.95 -8.41 -20.64
C ILE A 150 -2.09 -7.26 -21.21
N LEU A 151 -0.92 -7.56 -21.78
CA LEU A 151 -0.06 -6.54 -22.39
C LEU A 151 -0.70 -5.89 -23.62
N ASP A 152 -1.39 -6.68 -24.45
CA ASP A 152 -2.12 -6.19 -25.62
C ASP A 152 -3.29 -5.29 -25.19
N ALA A 153 -4.09 -5.74 -24.23
CA ALA A 153 -5.18 -4.93 -23.65
C ALA A 153 -4.68 -3.62 -23.03
N LEU A 154 -3.52 -3.64 -22.37
CA LEU A 154 -2.87 -2.42 -21.85
C LEU A 154 -2.41 -1.47 -22.97
N GLN A 155 -1.88 -2.01 -24.07
CA GLN A 155 -1.49 -1.20 -25.23
C GLN A 155 -2.71 -0.56 -25.90
N ASP A 156 -3.81 -1.30 -26.02
CA ASP A 156 -5.09 -0.79 -26.54
C ASP A 156 -5.66 0.34 -25.67
N ILE A 157 -5.63 0.18 -24.34
CA ILE A 157 -6.07 1.23 -23.40
C ILE A 157 -5.18 2.46 -23.53
N ARG A 158 -3.85 2.30 -23.60
CA ARG A 158 -2.93 3.43 -23.80
C ARG A 158 -3.15 4.13 -25.13
N ALA A 159 -3.37 3.38 -26.22
CA ALA A 159 -3.63 3.93 -27.54
C ALA A 159 -5.00 4.64 -27.62
N ARG A 160 -6.01 4.14 -26.91
CA ARG A 160 -7.31 4.80 -26.75
C ARG A 160 -7.17 6.08 -25.93
N ASN A 161 -6.50 6.03 -24.77
CA ASN A 161 -6.30 7.21 -23.92
C ASN A 161 -5.48 8.29 -24.63
N ALA A 162 -4.40 7.93 -25.32
CA ALA A 162 -3.63 8.87 -26.13
C ALA A 162 -4.44 9.48 -27.29
N ARG A 163 -5.40 8.73 -27.86
CA ARG A 163 -6.35 9.27 -28.83
C ARG A 163 -7.34 10.23 -28.16
N ASN A 164 -7.93 9.85 -27.03
CA ASN A 164 -8.85 10.70 -26.27
C ASN A 164 -8.18 11.98 -25.77
N GLU A 165 -6.91 11.96 -25.36
CA GLU A 165 -6.14 13.15 -24.98
C GLU A 165 -5.94 14.09 -26.18
N ARG A 166 -5.59 13.56 -27.37
CA ARG A 166 -5.47 14.37 -28.59
C ARG A 166 -6.81 14.92 -29.06
N VAL A 167 -7.89 14.18 -28.82
CA VAL A 167 -9.27 14.53 -29.17
C VAL A 167 -9.94 15.33 -28.03
N GLY A 168 -9.25 15.56 -26.91
CA GLY A 168 -9.76 16.18 -25.68
C GLY A 168 -10.32 17.60 -25.86
N HIS A 169 -10.00 18.28 -26.96
CA HIS A 169 -10.63 19.55 -27.33
C HIS A 169 -12.06 19.41 -27.87
N SER A 170 -12.47 18.23 -28.34
CA SER A 170 -13.80 17.96 -28.89
C SER A 170 -14.74 17.24 -27.92
N VAL A 171 -14.19 16.45 -26.99
CA VAL A 171 -14.99 15.78 -25.94
C VAL A 171 -15.45 16.78 -24.88
N ASP A 172 -14.61 17.78 -24.57
CA ASP A 172 -14.99 18.90 -23.70
C ASP A 172 -16.03 19.84 -24.36
N LEU A 173 -16.12 19.79 -25.70
CA LEU A 173 -17.07 20.54 -26.53
C LEU A 173 -18.41 19.80 -26.63
N LEU A 174 -18.39 18.48 -26.81
CA LEU A 174 -19.58 17.62 -26.74
C LEU A 174 -20.20 17.59 -25.34
N ALA A 175 -19.39 17.52 -24.28
CA ALA A 175 -19.88 17.61 -22.91
C ALA A 175 -20.49 18.99 -22.61
N LYS A 176 -19.97 20.07 -23.21
CA LYS A 176 -20.58 21.41 -23.12
C LYS A 176 -21.88 21.52 -23.92
N ILE A 177 -21.96 20.89 -25.09
CA ILE A 177 -23.18 20.86 -25.91
C ILE A 177 -24.27 20.04 -25.22
N GLU A 178 -23.95 18.86 -24.66
CA GLU A 178 -24.93 18.06 -23.90
C GLU A 178 -25.39 18.78 -22.62
N MET A 179 -24.52 19.51 -21.93
CA MET A 179 -24.94 20.35 -20.79
C MET A 179 -25.83 21.51 -21.23
N GLN A 180 -25.57 22.15 -22.38
CA GLN A 180 -26.44 23.19 -22.93
C GLN A 180 -27.81 22.64 -23.35
N GLU A 181 -27.87 21.47 -23.98
CA GLU A 181 -29.14 20.85 -24.37
C GLU A 181 -29.99 20.48 -23.14
N VAL A 182 -29.38 20.02 -22.05
CA VAL A 182 -30.08 19.74 -20.80
C VAL A 182 -30.53 21.03 -20.10
N GLU A 183 -29.72 22.09 -20.10
CA GLU A 183 -30.11 23.40 -19.58
C GLU A 183 -31.29 24.00 -20.37
N ASP A 184 -31.27 23.90 -21.70
CA ASP A 184 -32.35 24.37 -22.58
C ASP A 184 -33.66 23.57 -22.37
N GLU A 185 -33.56 22.26 -22.13
CA GLU A 185 -34.72 21.41 -21.82
C GLU A 185 -35.30 21.71 -20.42
N GLU A 186 -34.44 21.90 -19.41
CA GLU A 186 -34.86 22.27 -18.05
C GLU A 186 -35.51 23.67 -18.00
N ASP A 187 -34.99 24.63 -18.77
CA ASP A 187 -35.56 25.97 -18.87
C ASP A 187 -36.93 25.96 -19.59
N ALA A 188 -37.09 25.11 -20.60
CA ALA A 188 -38.38 24.91 -21.27
C ALA A 188 -39.43 24.25 -20.34
N GLU A 189 -39.02 23.33 -19.46
CA GLU A 189 -39.92 22.75 -18.45
C GLU A 189 -40.27 23.74 -17.34
N ARG A 190 -39.31 24.56 -16.87
CA ARG A 190 -39.58 25.66 -15.92
C ARG A 190 -40.63 26.63 -16.45
N GLN A 191 -40.52 27.07 -17.71
CA GLN A 191 -41.50 27.96 -18.33
C GLN A 191 -42.91 27.35 -18.41
N ARG A 192 -43.02 26.03 -18.69
CA ARG A 192 -44.32 25.35 -18.71
C ARG A 192 -44.98 25.28 -17.35
N LEU A 193 -44.18 25.05 -16.30
CA LEU A 193 -44.68 25.02 -14.92
C LEU A 193 -45.10 26.42 -14.47
N GLU A 194 -44.35 27.47 -14.83
CA GLU A 194 -44.73 28.86 -14.59
C GLU A 194 -46.04 29.23 -15.32
N ASP A 195 -46.22 28.82 -16.57
CA ASP A 195 -47.47 29.02 -17.32
C ASP A 195 -48.67 28.28 -16.69
N GLU A 196 -48.45 27.11 -16.07
CA GLU A 196 -49.47 26.35 -15.37
C GLU A 196 -49.81 27.01 -14.02
N ASP A 197 -48.81 27.44 -13.27
CA ASP A 197 -48.99 28.18 -12.01
C ASP A 197 -49.67 29.53 -12.25
N GLU A 198 -49.34 30.25 -13.33
CA GLU A 198 -50.02 31.50 -13.71
C GLU A 198 -51.50 31.27 -14.03
N LYS A 199 -51.85 30.16 -14.70
CA LYS A 199 -53.25 29.79 -14.95
C LYS A 199 -53.98 29.46 -13.65
N ILE A 200 -53.34 28.72 -12.74
CA ILE A 200 -53.89 28.41 -11.43
C ILE A 200 -54.08 29.70 -10.61
N VAL A 201 -53.11 30.63 -10.64
CA VAL A 201 -53.20 31.95 -10.00
C VAL A 201 -54.34 32.76 -10.61
N GLN A 202 -54.52 32.76 -11.94
CA GLN A 202 -55.65 33.43 -12.60
C GLN A 202 -57.00 32.83 -12.18
N GLU A 203 -57.10 31.51 -12.07
CA GLU A 203 -58.31 30.83 -11.59
C GLU A 203 -58.61 31.15 -10.12
N VAL A 204 -57.59 31.17 -9.26
CA VAL A 204 -57.72 31.52 -7.84
C VAL A 204 -58.06 33.00 -7.67
N PHE A 205 -57.45 33.92 -8.42
CA PHE A 205 -57.80 35.34 -8.38
C PHE A 205 -59.21 35.61 -8.95
N ALA A 206 -59.64 34.87 -9.98
CA ALA A 206 -61.02 34.91 -10.47
C ALA A 206 -62.01 34.39 -9.40
N LYS A 207 -61.63 33.34 -8.66
CA LYS A 207 -62.41 32.79 -7.54
C LYS A 207 -62.49 33.76 -6.35
N VAL A 208 -61.39 34.45 -6.03
CA VAL A 208 -61.32 35.46 -4.96
C VAL A 208 -62.14 36.71 -5.34
N ARG A 209 -62.19 37.08 -6.63
CA ARG A 209 -63.01 38.20 -7.11
C ARG A 209 -64.52 37.89 -7.12
N ALA A 210 -64.90 36.61 -7.18
CA ALA A 210 -66.30 36.16 -7.10
C ALA A 210 -66.80 35.91 -5.66
N GLY A 211 -65.94 36.09 -4.65
CA GLY A 211 -66.21 35.67 -3.27
C GLY A 211 -65.91 36.72 -2.20
N ALA A 212 -66.16 38.02 -2.42
CA ALA A 212 -66.31 39.00 -1.33
C ALA A 212 -66.87 40.35 -1.83
N GLY A 213 -68.12 40.64 -1.49
CA GLY A 213 -68.66 42.00 -1.35
C GLY A 213 -68.68 42.43 0.13
N PRO A 214 -68.92 43.72 0.45
CA PRO A 214 -67.98 44.53 1.25
C PRO A 214 -68.47 44.86 2.67
N SER A 215 -67.54 45.02 3.64
CA SER A 215 -67.49 46.16 4.59
C SER A 215 -66.43 46.04 5.71
N SER A 216 -65.65 47.12 5.85
CA SER A 216 -65.17 47.80 7.08
C SER A 216 -64.15 47.17 8.04
N SER A 217 -62.93 47.72 7.96
CA SER A 217 -62.10 48.34 9.03
C SER A 217 -61.85 47.60 10.36
N SER A 218 -60.58 47.25 10.61
CA SER A 218 -59.78 47.84 11.71
C SER A 218 -58.34 47.30 11.70
N ALA A 219 -57.39 48.19 11.98
CA ALA A 219 -55.97 47.94 12.13
C ALA A 219 -55.62 46.90 13.22
N GLY A 220 -54.55 46.13 12.97
CA GLY A 220 -53.92 45.23 13.94
C GLY A 220 -52.74 44.49 13.31
N GLU A 221 -51.59 44.54 13.98
CA GLU A 221 -50.25 44.04 13.61
C GLU A 221 -50.20 42.57 13.12
N PRO A 222 -49.24 42.18 12.26
CA PRO A 222 -49.00 40.78 11.97
C PRO A 222 -48.03 40.15 12.99
N SER A 223 -48.55 39.21 13.78
CA SER A 223 -47.77 38.26 14.56
C SER A 223 -47.17 37.16 13.68
N GLU A 224 -45.95 36.75 14.03
CA GLU A 224 -45.06 35.71 13.45
C GLU A 224 -45.70 34.49 12.77
N PRO A 225 -45.09 33.93 11.70
CA PRO A 225 -45.48 32.64 11.14
C PRO A 225 -44.94 31.47 11.98
N ARG A 226 -45.83 30.55 12.39
CA ARG A 226 -45.50 29.26 13.00
C ARG A 226 -44.83 28.33 11.98
N VAL A 227 -43.60 27.90 12.29
CA VAL A 227 -42.89 26.85 11.55
C VAL A 227 -43.53 25.48 11.83
N VAL A 228 -44.08 24.85 10.79
CA VAL A 228 -44.50 23.44 10.81
C VAL A 228 -43.25 22.59 10.55
N THR A 229 -42.75 21.90 11.59
CA THR A 229 -41.64 20.97 11.45
C THR A 229 -42.14 19.59 11.05
N VAL A 230 -41.82 19.16 9.82
CA VAL A 230 -42.03 17.77 9.37
C VAL A 230 -40.83 16.95 9.83
N LYS A 231 -41.01 16.16 10.90
CA LYS A 231 -40.07 15.10 11.28
C LYS A 231 -40.13 13.97 10.24
N ARG A 232 -39.13 13.89 9.35
CA ARG A 232 -38.83 12.63 8.64
C ARG A 232 -38.00 11.74 9.56
N LYS A 233 -38.50 10.53 9.75
CA LYS A 233 -37.91 9.46 10.54
C LYS A 233 -36.92 8.74 9.64
N ALA A 234 -35.62 8.96 9.83
CA ALA A 234 -34.59 8.12 9.23
C ALA A 234 -34.60 6.78 9.97
N ALA A 235 -34.77 5.70 9.22
CA ALA A 235 -34.50 4.34 9.66
C ALA A 235 -33.22 3.87 8.95
N ASP A 236 -32.45 3.07 9.67
CA ASP A 236 -31.29 2.28 9.26
C ASP A 236 -29.92 2.98 9.30
N ASP A 237 -29.27 2.84 10.46
CA ASP A 237 -27.85 3.05 10.71
C ASP A 237 -27.00 2.00 9.95
N VAL A 238 -26.65 2.28 8.70
CA VAL A 238 -25.51 1.63 8.01
C VAL A 238 -24.74 2.71 7.26
N GLU A 239 -23.65 3.19 7.86
CA GLU A 239 -22.68 4.02 7.16
C GLU A 239 -22.02 3.20 6.03
N PRO A 240 -22.04 3.66 4.77
CA PRO A 240 -21.38 2.95 3.69
C PRO A 240 -19.85 3.05 3.84
N SER A 241 -19.17 1.92 3.72
CA SER A 241 -17.71 1.85 3.89
C SER A 241 -16.99 2.68 2.82
N ILE A 242 -15.83 3.24 3.19
CA ILE A 242 -14.99 4.13 2.35
C ILE A 242 -14.67 3.53 0.97
N GLN A 243 -14.74 2.20 0.82
CA GLN A 243 -14.54 1.51 -0.46
C GLN A 243 -15.70 1.72 -1.46
N SER A 244 -16.92 2.01 -1.00
CA SER A 244 -18.09 2.23 -1.87
C SER A 244 -18.10 3.60 -2.56
N LEU A 245 -17.30 4.53 -2.05
CA LEU A 245 -17.22 5.93 -2.52
C LEU A 245 -16.09 6.16 -3.54
N LEU A 246 -15.31 5.12 -3.87
CA LEU A 246 -14.25 5.19 -4.87
C LEU A 246 -14.77 4.72 -6.24
N PRO A 247 -14.48 5.46 -7.34
CA PRO A 247 -14.75 5.00 -8.69
C PRO A 247 -13.90 3.76 -9.02
N ASP A 248 -14.42 2.91 -9.90
CA ASP A 248 -13.83 1.58 -10.16
C ASP A 248 -12.40 1.62 -10.72
N SER A 249 -11.98 2.74 -11.33
CA SER A 249 -10.60 2.99 -11.75
C SER A 249 -9.63 3.18 -10.59
N ALA A 250 -10.08 3.68 -9.45
CA ALA A 250 -9.27 3.82 -8.23
C ALA A 250 -9.18 2.49 -7.46
N ARG A 251 -10.18 1.61 -7.60
CA ARG A 251 -10.18 0.26 -6.99
C ARG A 251 -9.21 -0.70 -7.67
N THR A 252 -8.91 -0.51 -8.95
CA THR A 252 -8.00 -1.38 -9.72
C THR A 252 -6.53 -1.04 -9.49
N LEU A 253 -6.18 0.22 -9.24
CA LEU A 253 -4.79 0.66 -8.98
C LEU A 253 -4.25 0.19 -7.61
N ILE A 254 -5.13 0.00 -6.62
CA ILE A 254 -4.77 -0.51 -5.28
C ILE A 254 -4.46 -2.02 -5.32
N LYS A 255 -4.92 -2.75 -6.33
CA LYS A 255 -4.71 -4.20 -6.48
C LYS A 255 -3.39 -4.58 -7.18
N THR A 256 -2.68 -3.66 -7.82
CA THR A 256 -1.60 -3.99 -8.76
C THR A 256 -0.18 -3.67 -8.28
N SER A 257 0.04 -3.17 -7.06
CA SER A 257 1.36 -2.66 -6.63
C SER A 257 2.21 -3.60 -5.76
N THR A 258 2.00 -4.92 -5.78
CA THR A 258 2.80 -5.88 -4.99
C THR A 258 3.35 -7.05 -5.81
N ALA A 259 3.92 -6.77 -6.98
CA ALA A 259 4.72 -7.75 -7.73
C ALA A 259 6.23 -7.54 -7.46
N GLY A 260 6.74 -8.25 -6.44
CA GLY A 260 8.16 -8.28 -6.08
C GLY A 260 8.85 -9.57 -6.53
N MET A 261 9.75 -9.42 -7.50
CA MET A 261 10.83 -10.29 -8.00
C MET A 261 11.14 -11.60 -7.22
N ALA A 262 11.00 -12.73 -7.91
CA ALA A 262 11.49 -14.05 -7.48
C ALA A 262 13.00 -14.23 -7.75
N ALA A 263 13.74 -14.67 -6.72
CA ALA A 263 15.14 -15.10 -6.83
C ALA A 263 15.24 -16.62 -7.00
N LYS A 264 15.88 -17.07 -8.08
CA LYS A 264 16.23 -18.47 -8.36
C LYS A 264 17.29 -18.99 -7.36
N LYS A 265 16.96 -20.05 -6.62
CA LYS A 265 17.94 -20.81 -5.83
C LYS A 265 18.77 -21.71 -6.76
N LYS A 266 20.05 -21.37 -6.97
CA LYS A 266 21.02 -22.26 -7.63
C LYS A 266 21.61 -23.22 -6.60
N THR A 267 21.55 -24.51 -6.93
CA THR A 267 22.31 -25.57 -6.25
C THR A 267 23.80 -25.39 -6.54
N GLY A 268 24.56 -24.97 -5.53
CA GLY A 268 26.03 -24.91 -5.59
C GLY A 268 26.60 -25.34 -4.25
N LYS A 269 27.40 -26.41 -4.25
CA LYS A 269 28.06 -26.94 -3.05
C LYS A 269 29.04 -25.90 -2.48
N LEU A 270 28.65 -25.35 -1.33
CA LEU A 270 29.40 -24.91 -0.14
C LEU A 270 30.83 -24.34 -0.30
N ALA A 271 30.97 -23.05 0.04
CA ALA A 271 32.22 -22.43 0.48
C ALA A 271 32.09 -22.01 1.96
N GLY A 272 32.29 -22.97 2.88
CA GLY A 272 32.32 -22.71 4.32
C GLY A 272 33.75 -22.56 4.85
N ILE A 273 33.91 -22.00 6.06
CA ILE A 273 35.21 -21.85 6.75
C ILE A 273 35.94 -23.20 6.86
N LYS A 274 35.21 -24.30 7.13
CA LYS A 274 35.77 -25.67 7.20
C LYS A 274 36.31 -26.12 5.84
N VAL A 275 35.57 -25.88 4.75
CA VAL A 275 35.99 -26.21 3.37
C VAL A 275 37.24 -25.42 2.97
N ILE A 276 37.34 -24.15 3.37
CA ILE A 276 38.52 -23.32 3.10
C ILE A 276 39.74 -23.84 3.88
N LYS A 277 39.57 -24.16 5.17
CA LYS A 277 40.64 -24.76 5.98
C LYS A 277 41.09 -26.11 5.40
N GLU A 278 40.16 -26.97 5.02
CA GLU A 278 40.43 -28.29 4.42
C GLU A 278 41.14 -28.17 3.06
N ASN A 279 40.71 -27.25 2.20
CA ASN A 279 41.34 -27.05 0.88
C ASN A 279 42.77 -26.50 1.00
N ILE A 280 42.99 -25.52 1.88
CA ILE A 280 44.32 -24.91 2.09
C ILE A 280 45.28 -25.93 2.73
N THR A 281 44.82 -26.67 3.75
CA THR A 281 45.63 -27.71 4.39
C THR A 281 45.96 -28.83 3.41
N ALA A 282 45.00 -29.27 2.59
CA ALA A 282 45.22 -30.29 1.57
C ALA A 282 46.24 -29.83 0.52
N ALA A 283 46.10 -28.62 -0.02
CA ALA A 283 47.02 -28.07 -1.01
C ALA A 283 48.46 -27.89 -0.47
N LEU A 284 48.59 -27.41 0.77
CA LEU A 284 49.91 -27.21 1.37
C LEU A 284 50.57 -28.55 1.73
N LYS A 285 49.80 -29.53 2.26
CA LYS A 285 50.31 -30.88 2.51
C LYS A 285 50.74 -31.57 1.22
N GLN A 286 49.96 -31.44 0.14
CA GLN A 286 50.29 -32.03 -1.16
C GLN A 286 51.58 -31.42 -1.75
N SER A 287 51.74 -30.10 -1.69
CA SER A 287 52.98 -29.44 -2.14
C SER A 287 54.18 -29.80 -1.28
N PHE A 288 54.00 -29.89 0.04
CA PHE A 288 55.04 -30.32 0.97
C PHE A 288 55.49 -31.77 0.71
N GLU A 289 54.55 -32.69 0.48
CA GLU A 289 54.85 -34.08 0.16
C GLU A 289 55.58 -34.23 -1.18
N SER A 290 55.23 -33.43 -2.19
CA SER A 290 55.95 -33.42 -3.47
C SER A 290 57.42 -32.99 -3.33
N ASN A 291 57.71 -32.04 -2.44
CA ASN A 291 59.07 -31.61 -2.12
C ASN A 291 59.82 -32.60 -1.21
N LEU A 292 59.12 -33.26 -0.29
CA LEU A 292 59.69 -34.28 0.60
C LEU A 292 60.06 -35.56 -0.16
N ALA A 293 59.31 -35.92 -1.20
CA ALA A 293 59.62 -37.05 -2.07
C ALA A 293 60.95 -36.86 -2.84
N GLY A 294 61.38 -35.62 -3.05
CA GLY A 294 62.67 -35.27 -3.66
C GLY A 294 63.88 -35.33 -2.71
N THR A 295 63.67 -35.48 -1.39
CA THR A 295 64.73 -35.41 -0.37
C THR A 295 64.92 -36.75 0.35
N ARG A 296 66.17 -37.24 0.43
CA ARG A 296 66.54 -38.49 1.15
C ARG A 296 66.70 -38.25 2.65
N ALA A 297 65.61 -37.88 3.33
CA ALA A 297 65.58 -37.68 4.78
C ALA A 297 65.23 -38.98 5.53
N SER A 298 65.69 -39.11 6.79
CA SER A 298 65.32 -40.22 7.68
C SER A 298 63.84 -40.16 8.04
N LYS A 299 63.18 -41.32 8.24
CA LYS A 299 61.74 -41.38 8.56
C LYS A 299 61.36 -40.54 9.79
N LYS A 300 62.25 -40.48 10.79
CA LYS A 300 62.06 -39.65 11.99
C LYS A 300 62.07 -38.15 11.68
N ASP A 301 62.92 -37.72 10.76
CA ASP A 301 63.03 -36.31 10.36
C ASP A 301 61.83 -35.90 9.48
N GLN A 302 61.34 -36.83 8.65
CA GLN A 302 60.11 -36.63 7.86
C GLN A 302 58.87 -36.48 8.74
N GLU A 303 58.75 -37.29 9.79
CA GLU A 303 57.66 -37.17 10.78
C GLU A 303 57.75 -35.87 11.59
N ALA A 304 58.96 -35.47 12.00
CA ALA A 304 59.17 -34.19 12.68
C ALA A 304 58.82 -32.99 11.79
N ALA A 305 59.16 -33.05 10.50
CA ALA A 305 58.86 -31.98 9.55
C ALA A 305 57.35 -31.88 9.23
N ARG A 306 56.63 -33.01 9.18
CA ARG A 306 55.16 -33.01 9.08
C ARG A 306 54.49 -32.38 10.29
N LYS A 307 54.98 -32.69 11.49
CA LYS A 307 54.47 -32.07 12.73
C LYS A 307 54.72 -30.56 12.75
N ALA A 308 55.91 -30.12 12.32
CA ALA A 308 56.23 -28.70 12.21
C ALA A 308 55.36 -27.97 11.17
N LEU A 309 54.97 -28.65 10.07
CA LEU A 309 54.03 -28.11 9.09
C LEU A 309 52.63 -27.93 9.67
N ASP A 310 52.15 -28.91 10.45
CA ASP A 310 50.85 -28.81 11.12
C ASP A 310 50.82 -27.66 12.15
N GLU A 311 51.89 -27.50 12.95
CA GLU A 311 52.04 -26.38 13.88
C GLU A 311 52.11 -25.02 13.15
N TYR A 312 52.77 -24.97 11.98
CA TYR A 312 52.82 -23.78 11.13
C TYR A 312 51.45 -23.43 10.52
N LEU A 313 50.71 -24.42 10.04
CA LEU A 313 49.35 -24.26 9.52
C LEU A 313 48.41 -23.71 10.58
N GLU A 314 48.45 -24.25 11.80
CA GLU A 314 47.68 -23.73 12.95
C GLU A 314 48.03 -22.28 13.26
N GLY A 315 49.32 -21.94 13.27
CA GLY A 315 49.80 -20.56 13.44
C GLY A 315 49.29 -19.61 12.36
N ILE A 316 49.27 -20.03 11.09
CA ILE A 316 48.71 -19.25 9.98
C ILE A 316 47.21 -19.04 10.18
N PHE A 317 46.44 -20.07 10.54
CA PHE A 317 45.00 -19.91 10.74
C PHE A 317 44.69 -18.98 11.92
N VAL A 318 45.46 -19.00 13.01
CA VAL A 318 45.32 -18.06 14.12
C VAL A 318 45.63 -16.63 13.68
N ALA A 319 46.65 -16.41 12.86
CA ALA A 319 46.96 -15.10 12.31
C ALA A 319 45.90 -14.61 11.31
N MET A 320 45.33 -15.51 10.51
CA MET A 320 44.29 -15.20 9.52
C MET A 320 42.92 -14.92 10.15
N LYS A 321 42.63 -15.45 11.34
CA LYS A 321 41.34 -15.24 12.04
C LYS A 321 40.94 -13.77 12.18
N LYS A 322 41.91 -12.85 12.32
CA LYS A 322 41.64 -11.41 12.49
C LYS A 322 41.47 -10.65 11.18
N ASN A 323 41.99 -11.19 10.08
CA ASN A 323 42.10 -10.47 8.80
C ASN A 323 41.20 -11.04 7.70
N VAL A 324 40.68 -12.27 7.88
CA VAL A 324 39.83 -12.94 6.90
C VAL A 324 38.37 -12.81 7.34
N ARG A 325 37.56 -12.27 6.43
CA ARG A 325 36.10 -12.26 6.56
C ARG A 325 35.52 -13.34 5.65
N VAL A 326 34.65 -14.18 6.18
CA VAL A 326 33.91 -15.19 5.41
C VAL A 326 32.45 -14.82 5.51
N ASN A 327 31.77 -14.66 4.36
CA ASN A 327 30.34 -14.31 4.32
C ASN A 327 29.99 -13.03 5.10
N GLY A 328 30.88 -12.02 5.09
CA GLY A 328 30.66 -10.72 5.74
C GLY A 328 30.92 -10.70 7.26
N GLN A 329 31.18 -11.85 7.88
CA GLN A 329 31.50 -11.95 9.30
C GLN A 329 33.01 -12.13 9.53
N GLU A 330 33.51 -11.58 10.64
CA GLU A 330 34.88 -11.82 11.09
C GLU A 330 35.01 -13.25 11.60
N MET A 331 36.09 -13.93 11.23
CA MET A 331 36.35 -15.34 11.56
C MET A 331 36.32 -15.65 13.07
N ASP A 332 36.50 -14.65 13.94
CA ASP A 332 36.41 -14.79 15.40
C ASP A 332 34.97 -14.83 15.94
N SER A 333 34.00 -14.36 15.15
CA SER A 333 32.59 -14.23 15.56
C SER A 333 31.72 -15.46 15.23
N VAL A 334 32.26 -16.42 14.48
CA VAL A 334 31.55 -17.63 14.04
C VAL A 334 31.98 -18.80 14.90
N ASN A 335 31.06 -19.38 15.67
CA ASN A 335 31.31 -20.60 16.43
C ASN A 335 31.58 -21.75 15.45
N GLU A 336 32.71 -22.46 15.60
CA GLU A 336 33.10 -23.57 14.70
C GLU A 336 32.08 -24.74 14.69
N ASP A 337 31.14 -24.74 15.64
CA ASP A 337 30.08 -25.74 15.81
C ASP A 337 28.71 -25.32 15.26
N GLU A 338 28.53 -24.07 14.79
CA GLU A 338 27.29 -23.65 14.12
C GLU A 338 27.28 -24.14 12.67
N LEU A 339 26.65 -25.30 12.48
CA LEU A 339 26.21 -25.83 11.19
C LEU A 339 25.30 -24.81 10.48
N ASP A 340 25.56 -24.64 9.19
CA ASP A 340 24.70 -23.98 8.18
C ASP A 340 24.41 -22.48 8.39
N THR A 341 25.44 -21.64 8.40
CA THR A 341 25.25 -20.22 8.08
C THR A 341 24.83 -20.08 6.62
N GLU A 342 23.70 -19.42 6.36
CA GLU A 342 23.20 -19.19 5.00
C GLU A 342 24.26 -18.54 4.11
N PRO A 343 24.34 -18.90 2.81
CA PRO A 343 25.28 -18.26 1.89
C PRO A 343 25.01 -16.76 1.85
N PHE A 344 26.05 -15.95 2.07
CA PHE A 344 25.94 -14.51 1.92
C PHE A 344 25.61 -14.17 0.47
N ASP A 345 24.43 -13.59 0.24
CA ASP A 345 23.97 -13.18 -1.08
C ASP A 345 24.57 -11.80 -1.43
N GLU A 346 25.78 -11.81 -2.01
CA GLU A 346 26.48 -10.60 -2.44
C GLU A 346 25.67 -9.75 -3.42
N ALA A 347 24.77 -10.38 -4.20
CA ALA A 347 23.91 -9.66 -5.13
C ALA A 347 22.80 -8.92 -4.37
N LEU A 348 22.24 -9.54 -3.34
CA LEU A 348 21.28 -8.90 -2.45
C LEU A 348 21.93 -7.75 -1.67
N ASP A 349 23.14 -7.93 -1.14
CA ASP A 349 23.82 -6.88 -0.38
C ASP A 349 24.17 -5.67 -1.26
N ARG A 350 24.70 -5.89 -2.48
CA ARG A 350 24.91 -4.80 -3.46
C ARG A 350 23.62 -4.07 -3.80
N LYS A 351 22.49 -4.80 -3.86
CA LYS A 351 21.16 -4.21 -4.08
C LYS A 351 20.66 -3.43 -2.87
N ILE A 352 20.92 -3.90 -1.65
CA ILE A 352 20.58 -3.18 -0.41
C ILE A 352 21.39 -1.88 -0.34
N TRP A 353 22.69 -1.91 -0.66
CA TRP A 353 23.54 -0.73 -0.68
C TRP A 353 23.14 0.28 -1.76
N SER A 354 22.81 -0.18 -2.97
CA SER A 354 22.30 0.70 -4.02
C SER A 354 20.95 1.31 -3.65
N LEU A 355 20.04 0.52 -3.08
CA LEU A 355 18.76 0.99 -2.58
C LEU A 355 18.92 2.03 -1.46
N ASN A 356 19.83 1.79 -0.50
CA ASN A 356 20.10 2.75 0.56
C ASN A 356 20.65 4.08 0.03
N ALA A 357 21.52 4.05 -0.99
CA ALA A 357 21.97 5.27 -1.65
C ALA A 357 20.80 6.01 -2.34
N THR A 358 19.95 5.30 -3.08
CA THR A 358 18.78 5.91 -3.73
C THR A 358 17.76 6.47 -2.72
N ASN A 359 17.51 5.76 -1.62
CA ASN A 359 16.63 6.24 -0.55
C ASN A 359 17.19 7.49 0.11
N LEU A 360 18.50 7.53 0.39
CA LEU A 360 19.13 8.70 0.98
C LEU A 360 19.00 9.92 0.07
N ASP A 361 19.15 9.75 -1.24
CA ASP A 361 18.97 10.84 -2.19
C ASP A 361 17.50 11.27 -2.32
N TRP A 362 16.55 10.33 -2.31
CA TRP A 362 15.12 10.64 -2.21
C TRP A 362 14.78 11.43 -0.94
N HIS A 363 15.32 11.04 0.21
CA HIS A 363 15.12 11.77 1.47
C HIS A 363 15.71 13.18 1.42
N LYS A 364 16.87 13.38 0.76
CA LYS A 364 17.42 14.72 0.54
C LYS A 364 16.53 15.57 -0.37
N GLN A 365 15.99 14.99 -1.44
CA GLN A 365 15.09 15.68 -2.37
C GLN A 365 13.77 16.07 -1.68
N LEU A 366 13.15 15.14 -0.93
CA LEU A 366 11.97 15.41 -0.11
C LEU A 366 12.24 16.48 0.93
N ALA A 367 13.38 16.43 1.62
CA ALA A 367 13.76 17.46 2.58
C ALA A 367 13.96 18.83 1.92
N HIS A 368 14.51 18.88 0.71
CA HIS A 368 14.65 20.12 -0.06
C HIS A 368 13.28 20.66 -0.49
N GLN A 369 12.44 19.82 -1.11
CA GLN A 369 11.09 20.19 -1.54
C GLN A 369 10.22 20.65 -0.39
N SER A 370 10.26 19.95 0.76
CA SER A 370 9.51 20.35 1.97
C SER A 370 9.92 21.70 2.54
N LYS A 371 11.12 22.19 2.21
CA LYS A 371 11.59 23.52 2.61
C LYS A 371 11.27 24.59 1.57
N SER A 372 11.39 24.28 0.27
CA SER A 372 11.22 25.26 -0.81
C SER A 372 9.76 25.42 -1.25
N GLN A 373 9.00 24.34 -1.41
CA GLN A 373 7.63 24.40 -1.92
C GLN A 373 6.67 25.26 -1.08
N PRO A 374 6.68 25.21 0.27
CA PRO A 374 5.81 26.08 1.05
C PRO A 374 6.11 27.57 0.84
N GLN A 375 7.39 27.93 0.63
CA GLN A 375 7.80 29.31 0.36
C GLN A 375 7.40 29.76 -1.05
N GLU A 376 7.54 28.87 -2.04
CA GLU A 376 7.08 29.12 -3.41
C GLU A 376 5.55 29.29 -3.47
N ILE A 377 4.79 28.41 -2.79
CA ILE A 377 3.33 28.48 -2.70
C ILE A 377 2.89 29.76 -1.96
N GLN A 378 3.58 30.12 -0.88
CA GLN A 378 3.33 31.38 -0.18
C GLN A 378 3.58 32.58 -1.12
N GLY A 379 4.66 32.55 -1.90
CA GLY A 379 4.95 33.56 -2.92
C GLY A 379 3.84 33.69 -3.96
N MET A 380 3.39 32.57 -4.53
CA MET A 380 2.28 32.54 -5.49
C MET A 380 0.96 33.03 -4.88
N LEU A 381 0.67 32.68 -3.63
CA LEU A 381 -0.51 33.16 -2.92
C LEU A 381 -0.43 34.67 -2.65
N SER A 382 0.74 35.18 -2.28
CA SER A 382 0.93 36.62 -2.09
C SER A 382 0.76 37.40 -3.40
N THR A 383 1.30 36.90 -4.52
CA THR A 383 1.13 37.57 -5.81
C THR A 383 -0.34 37.58 -6.25
N VAL A 384 -1.05 36.46 -6.08
CA VAL A 384 -2.49 36.37 -6.41
C VAL A 384 -3.32 37.31 -5.52
N LEU A 385 -2.98 37.44 -4.23
CA LEU A 385 -3.66 38.36 -3.33
C LEU A 385 -3.36 39.83 -3.67
N GLU A 386 -2.14 40.16 -4.07
CA GLU A 386 -1.76 41.50 -4.53
C GLU A 386 -2.46 41.86 -5.84
N GLU A 387 -2.53 40.94 -6.81
CA GLU A 387 -3.29 41.11 -8.05
C GLU A 387 -4.78 41.35 -7.77
N ARG A 388 -5.35 40.59 -6.82
CA ARG A 388 -6.75 40.78 -6.41
C ARG A 388 -6.97 42.10 -5.69
N GLN A 389 -6.06 42.51 -4.82
CA GLN A 389 -6.13 43.82 -4.16
C GLN A 389 -5.98 44.97 -5.17
N GLN A 390 -5.15 44.82 -6.20
CA GLN A 390 -5.04 45.80 -7.28
C GLN A 390 -6.33 45.87 -8.10
N PHE A 391 -6.92 44.72 -8.42
CA PHE A 391 -8.21 44.64 -9.11
C PHE A 391 -9.34 45.26 -8.28
N ASP A 392 -9.42 44.91 -6.99
CA ASP A 392 -10.41 45.45 -6.06
C ASP A 392 -10.18 46.96 -5.85
N ALA A 393 -8.93 47.44 -5.76
CA ALA A 393 -8.61 48.87 -5.67
C ALA A 393 -8.98 49.63 -6.94
N MET A 394 -8.78 49.03 -8.13
CA MET A 394 -9.26 49.58 -9.40
C MET A 394 -10.79 49.62 -9.46
N SER A 395 -11.48 48.65 -8.84
CA SER A 395 -12.95 48.61 -8.77
C SER A 395 -13.55 49.57 -7.75
N VAL A 396 -12.79 49.98 -6.73
CA VAL A 396 -13.24 50.90 -5.65
C VAL A 396 -12.91 52.36 -5.96
N SER A 397 -12.06 52.64 -6.96
CA SER A 397 -11.81 54.00 -7.46
C SER A 397 -12.89 54.54 -8.41
N ASP A 398 -13.99 53.81 -8.63
CA ASP A 398 -15.14 54.30 -9.40
C ASP A 398 -16.18 54.96 -8.47
N ASP A 399 -15.79 56.07 -7.86
CA ASP A 399 -16.72 57.06 -7.33
C ASP A 399 -16.74 58.26 -8.29
N GLY A 400 -17.57 58.16 -9.33
CA GLY A 400 -18.31 59.32 -9.84
C GLY A 400 -17.74 60.09 -11.03
N GLU A 401 -17.29 59.42 -12.09
CA GLU A 401 -17.41 60.01 -13.44
C GLU A 401 -18.14 59.02 -14.35
N GLU A 402 -19.29 59.48 -14.85
CA GLU A 402 -20.11 58.81 -15.85
C GLU A 402 -19.25 58.68 -17.13
N GLU A 403 -18.47 57.60 -17.24
CA GLU A 403 -17.78 57.26 -18.48
C GLU A 403 -18.85 56.92 -19.52
N VAL A 404 -19.05 57.87 -20.42
CA VAL A 404 -19.79 57.71 -21.67
C VAL A 404 -19.28 56.44 -22.35
N ILE A 405 -20.14 55.43 -22.39
CA ILE A 405 -19.93 54.19 -23.14
C ILE A 405 -19.49 54.57 -24.56
N PRO A 406 -18.29 54.18 -25.02
CA PRO A 406 -17.89 54.46 -26.38
C PRO A 406 -18.82 53.70 -27.34
N ASP A 407 -19.24 54.44 -28.36
CA ASP A 407 -20.33 54.16 -29.31
C ASP A 407 -20.65 52.68 -29.59
N ILE A 408 -21.95 52.39 -29.53
CA ILE A 408 -22.62 51.11 -29.87
C ILE A 408 -22.26 50.61 -31.29
N GLU A 409 -21.65 51.44 -32.13
CA GLU A 409 -21.21 51.10 -33.49
C GLU A 409 -20.01 50.10 -33.51
N ASP A 410 -19.13 50.10 -32.50
CA ASP A 410 -17.96 49.18 -32.47
C ASP A 410 -18.35 47.75 -32.04
N ALA A 411 -19.44 47.60 -31.29
CA ALA A 411 -19.98 46.28 -30.94
C ALA A 411 -20.61 45.61 -32.15
N THR A 412 -21.39 46.33 -32.96
CA THR A 412 -21.98 45.81 -34.20
C THR A 412 -20.94 45.40 -35.23
N ALA A 413 -19.85 46.18 -35.38
CA ALA A 413 -18.75 45.83 -36.27
C ALA A 413 -18.00 44.55 -35.84
N ARG A 414 -17.89 44.30 -34.52
CA ARG A 414 -17.32 43.06 -34.00
C ARG A 414 -18.25 41.86 -34.22
N PHE A 415 -19.57 42.04 -34.11
CA PHE A 415 -20.52 40.97 -34.40
C PHE A 415 -20.50 40.60 -35.89
N GLU A 416 -20.43 41.57 -36.81
CA GLU A 416 -20.28 41.29 -38.25
C GLU A 416 -18.97 40.55 -38.56
N GLN A 417 -17.86 40.91 -37.92
CA GLN A 417 -16.59 40.18 -38.06
C GLN A 417 -16.68 38.74 -37.54
N ILE A 418 -17.42 38.50 -36.46
CA ILE A 418 -17.63 37.15 -35.91
C ILE A 418 -18.49 36.33 -36.86
N GLU A 419 -19.54 36.91 -37.45
CA GLU A 419 -20.38 36.25 -38.45
C GLU A 419 -19.60 35.90 -39.72
N ASP A 420 -18.72 36.79 -40.19
CA ASP A 420 -17.85 36.54 -41.34
C ASP A 420 -16.86 35.40 -41.07
N VAL A 421 -16.18 35.42 -39.91
CA VAL A 421 -15.26 34.34 -39.49
C VAL A 421 -16.01 33.02 -39.31
N PHE A 422 -17.23 33.06 -38.78
CA PHE A 422 -18.08 31.88 -38.67
C PHE A 422 -18.50 31.34 -40.05
N GLY A 423 -18.80 32.22 -41.01
CA GLY A 423 -19.07 31.86 -42.40
C GLY A 423 -17.87 31.19 -43.08
N GLU A 424 -16.67 31.75 -42.91
CA GLU A 424 -15.42 31.20 -43.45
C GLU A 424 -15.10 29.83 -42.85
N THR A 425 -15.27 29.65 -41.54
CA THR A 425 -15.05 28.36 -40.88
C THR A 425 -16.07 27.30 -41.28
N GLN A 426 -17.34 27.67 -41.50
CA GLN A 426 -18.34 26.75 -42.06
C GLN A 426 -18.00 26.34 -43.50
N ALA A 427 -17.50 27.27 -44.33
CA ALA A 427 -17.08 26.97 -45.70
C ALA A 427 -15.88 26.00 -45.70
N LEU A 428 -14.86 26.26 -44.89
CA LEU A 428 -13.71 25.37 -44.68
C LEU A 428 -14.14 23.98 -44.20
N ASN A 429 -15.08 23.90 -43.26
CA ASN A 429 -15.62 22.62 -42.80
C ASN A 429 -16.31 21.84 -43.92
N ARG A 430 -17.08 22.51 -44.80
CA ARG A 430 -17.69 21.86 -45.97
C ARG A 430 -16.64 21.34 -46.96
N GLU A 431 -15.59 22.13 -47.21
CA GLU A 431 -14.47 21.69 -48.07
C GLU A 431 -13.72 20.50 -47.46
N ILE A 432 -13.47 20.51 -46.16
CA ILE A 432 -12.83 19.40 -45.44
C ILE A 432 -13.69 18.14 -45.55
N VAL A 433 -15.00 18.22 -45.34
CA VAL A 433 -15.91 17.06 -45.46
C VAL A 433 -15.89 16.46 -46.87
N GLN A 434 -15.87 17.30 -47.92
CA GLN A 434 -15.74 16.84 -49.31
C GLN A 434 -14.34 16.25 -49.61
N SER A 435 -13.29 16.82 -49.02
CA SER A 435 -11.93 16.27 -49.15
C SER A 435 -11.80 14.92 -48.44
N LEU A 436 -12.45 14.74 -47.29
CA LEU A 436 -12.45 13.48 -46.55
C LEU A 436 -13.23 12.38 -47.26
N SER A 437 -14.37 12.70 -47.89
CA SER A 437 -15.11 11.71 -48.68
C SER A 437 -14.29 11.23 -49.88
N THR A 438 -13.64 12.14 -50.60
CA THR A 438 -12.77 11.78 -51.73
C THR A 438 -11.50 11.04 -51.30
N GLN A 439 -10.90 11.37 -50.16
CA GLN A 439 -9.79 10.60 -49.59
C GLN A 439 -10.23 9.20 -49.13
N LYS A 440 -11.41 9.07 -48.52
CA LYS A 440 -11.97 7.78 -48.13
C LYS A 440 -12.17 6.87 -49.33
N GLU A 441 -12.70 7.39 -50.44
CA GLU A 441 -12.84 6.61 -51.68
C GLU A 441 -11.49 6.20 -52.28
N ARG A 442 -10.45 7.04 -52.19
CA ARG A 442 -9.10 6.69 -52.65
C ARG A 442 -8.51 5.55 -51.82
N VAL A 443 -8.60 5.65 -50.49
CA VAL A 443 -8.13 4.59 -49.59
C VAL A 443 -8.89 3.29 -49.83
N GLN A 444 -10.20 3.36 -50.08
CA GLN A 444 -11.00 2.17 -50.36
C GLN A 444 -10.62 1.52 -51.68
N ARG A 445 -10.31 2.31 -52.72
CA ARG A 445 -9.73 1.81 -53.97
C ARG A 445 -8.34 1.21 -53.77
N ASP A 446 -7.49 1.80 -52.94
CA ASP A 446 -6.16 1.25 -52.64
C ASP A 446 -6.26 -0.10 -51.92
N ILE A 447 -7.23 -0.26 -51.01
CA ILE A 447 -7.53 -1.53 -50.33
C ILE A 447 -8.00 -2.59 -51.34
N GLU A 448 -8.89 -2.23 -52.27
CA GLU A 448 -9.36 -3.13 -53.33
C GLU A 448 -8.21 -3.56 -54.25
N VAL A 449 -7.36 -2.62 -54.67
CA VAL A 449 -6.18 -2.90 -55.50
C VAL A 449 -5.18 -3.79 -54.74
N GLU A 450 -4.98 -3.58 -53.44
CA GLU A 450 -4.14 -4.44 -52.62
C GLU A 450 -4.71 -5.87 -52.51
N ALA A 451 -6.03 -6.01 -52.38
CA ALA A 451 -6.71 -7.30 -52.37
C ALA A 451 -6.57 -8.03 -53.72
N ASP A 452 -6.74 -7.31 -54.84
CA ASP A 452 -6.56 -7.85 -56.19
C ASP A 452 -5.10 -8.26 -56.45
N MET A 453 -4.14 -7.46 -55.99
CA MET A 453 -2.71 -7.78 -56.07
C MET A 453 -2.34 -9.01 -55.22
N LYS A 454 -3.00 -9.22 -54.08
CA LYS A 454 -2.85 -10.45 -53.27
C LYS A 454 -3.47 -11.66 -53.98
N HIS A 455 -4.62 -11.49 -54.62
CA HIS A 455 -5.26 -12.55 -55.40
C HIS A 455 -4.46 -12.96 -56.64
N LEU A 456 -3.78 -12.03 -57.31
CA LEU A 456 -2.89 -12.32 -58.45
C LEU A 456 -1.54 -12.96 -58.06
N ARG A 457 -1.15 -12.87 -56.79
CA ARG A 457 0.08 -13.51 -56.26
C ARG A 457 -0.16 -14.91 -55.68
N SER A 458 -1.42 -15.28 -55.46
CA SER A 458 -1.88 -16.66 -55.19
C SER A 458 -2.06 -17.41 -56.51
#